data_AF-A0A376VPW2-F1
#
_entry.id   AF-A0A376VPW2-F1
#
_cell.length_a   1.000
_cell.length_b   1.000
_cell.length_c   1.000
_cell.angle_alpha   90.00
_cell.angle_beta   90.00
_cell.angle_gamma   90.00
#
_symmetry.space_group_name_H-M   'P 1'
#
loop_
_entity.id
_entity.type
_entity.pdbx_description
1 polymer ?
#
loop_
_entity_poly.entity_id
_entity_poly.type
_entity_poly.pdbx_seq_one_letter_code
_entity_poly.pdbx_strand_id
1 'polypeptide(L)'
;MWTGGGDEEALSKGVYNTYIEDNLRYSQNAALDMYKEVNTGTNLPAQIDLYAVDGDEYKFLCVAKGGGSANKTYLYQETKALLTPGKLEKLPR
;
A
#
# COMPACT_ATOMS: atom_id res chain seq x y z
N MET A 1 11.58 -9.14 19.25
CA MET A 1 12.62 -9.29 18.22
C MET A 1 13.35 -7.97 17.95
N TRP A 2 14.67 -7.99 17.81
CA TRP A 2 15.51 -6.81 17.57
C TRP A 2 16.20 -6.91 16.21
N THR A 3 15.96 -5.92 15.33
CA THR A 3 16.53 -5.87 13.97
C THR A 3 17.74 -4.96 13.84
N GLY A 4 17.97 -4.07 14.81
CA GLY A 4 18.96 -3.00 14.70
C GLY A 4 18.40 -1.68 14.16
N GLY A 5 17.10 -1.64 13.80
CA GLY A 5 16.43 -0.45 13.25
C GLY A 5 16.73 -0.22 11.75
N GLY A 6 16.12 0.81 11.17
CA GLY A 6 16.25 1.08 9.73
C GLY A 6 15.49 0.07 8.85
N ASP A 7 14.49 -0.59 9.44
CA ASP A 7 13.69 -1.63 8.78
C ASP A 7 13.05 -1.11 7.48
N GLU A 8 12.54 0.13 7.47
CA GLU A 8 11.92 0.74 6.30
C GLU A 8 12.92 0.93 5.15
N GLU A 9 14.17 1.29 5.46
CA GLU A 9 15.23 1.43 4.45
C GLU A 9 15.64 0.06 3.91
N ALA A 10 15.82 -0.93 4.79
CA ALA A 10 16.18 -2.29 4.41
C ALA A 10 15.11 -2.92 3.50
N LEU A 11 13.83 -2.76 3.84
CA LEU A 11 12.70 -3.21 3.03
C LEU A 11 12.61 -2.44 1.70
N SER A 12 12.77 -1.12 1.74
CA SER A 12 12.78 -0.28 0.52
C SER A 12 13.91 -0.67 -0.44
N LYS A 13 15.08 -1.04 0.09
CA LYS A 13 16.21 -1.52 -0.71
C LYS A 13 15.90 -2.85 -1.41
N GLY A 14 15.22 -3.77 -0.72
CA GLY A 14 14.75 -5.03 -1.33
C GLY A 14 13.77 -4.78 -2.48
N VAL A 15 12.82 -3.85 -2.28
CA VAL A 15 11.88 -3.42 -3.35
C VAL A 15 12.64 -2.79 -4.51
N TYR A 16 13.54 -1.84 -4.24
CA TYR A 16 14.38 -1.19 -5.26
C TYR A 16 15.12 -2.22 -6.11
N ASN A 17 15.85 -3.16 -5.48
CA ASN A 17 16.62 -4.17 -6.19
C ASN A 17 15.73 -4.99 -7.12
N THR A 18 14.58 -5.46 -6.64
CA THR A 18 13.64 -6.25 -7.46
C THR A 18 13.18 -5.47 -8.69
N TYR A 19 12.79 -4.21 -8.54
CA TYR A 19 12.30 -3.41 -9.66
C TYR A 19 13.40 -2.99 -10.65
N ILE A 20 14.65 -2.88 -10.19
CA ILE A 20 15.80 -2.49 -11.03
C ILE A 20 16.39 -3.69 -11.78
N GLU A 21 16.48 -4.85 -11.12
CA GLU A 21 17.11 -6.04 -11.68
C GLU A 21 16.17 -6.83 -12.59
N ASP A 22 14.86 -6.81 -12.32
CA ASP A 22 13.86 -7.52 -13.09
C ASP A 22 13.13 -6.63 -14.12
N ASN A 23 12.50 -7.28 -15.10
CA ASN A 23 11.71 -6.61 -16.14
C ASN A 23 10.32 -6.19 -15.63
N LEU A 24 10.29 -5.37 -14.58
CA LEU A 24 9.08 -4.80 -13.99
C LEU A 24 8.87 -3.34 -14.43
N ARG A 25 7.76 -2.73 -14.00
CA ARG A 25 7.38 -1.37 -14.41
C ARG A 25 7.43 -0.38 -13.25
N TYR A 26 8.12 0.74 -13.46
CA TYR A 26 8.12 1.89 -12.56
C TYR A 26 6.81 2.67 -12.67
N SER A 27 5.97 2.59 -11.64
CA SER A 27 4.59 3.10 -11.68
C SER A 27 4.34 4.22 -10.67
N GLN A 28 5.35 4.68 -9.93
CA GLN A 28 5.22 5.76 -8.95
C GLN A 28 5.71 7.09 -9.52
N ASN A 29 4.90 8.14 -9.29
CA ASN A 29 5.23 9.52 -9.64
C ASN A 29 5.44 10.33 -8.34
N ALA A 30 6.53 11.08 -8.29
CA ALA A 30 6.75 12.08 -7.26
C ALA A 30 6.17 13.43 -7.73
N ALA A 31 5.32 14.04 -6.90
CA ALA A 31 4.83 15.39 -7.13
C ALA A 31 5.90 16.42 -6.72
N LEU A 32 6.36 17.23 -7.69
CA LEU A 32 7.31 18.32 -7.44
C LEU A 32 6.58 19.62 -7.06
N ASP A 33 5.42 19.83 -7.67
CA ASP A 33 4.44 20.85 -7.31
C ASP A 33 3.02 20.30 -7.58
N MET A 34 1.99 21.16 -7.52
CA MET A 34 0.59 20.74 -7.70
C MET A 34 0.30 20.10 -9.06
N TYR A 35 1.03 20.47 -10.12
CA TYR A 35 0.75 20.04 -11.49
C TYR A 35 1.95 19.35 -12.16
N LYS A 36 3.15 19.47 -11.59
CA LYS A 36 4.37 18.89 -12.11
C LYS A 36 4.72 17.61 -11.36
N GLU A 37 4.84 16.54 -12.12
CA GLU A 37 5.27 15.22 -11.62
C GLU A 37 6.49 14.71 -12.37
N VAL A 38 7.24 13.83 -11.72
CA VAL A 38 8.31 13.04 -12.33
C VAL A 38 8.19 11.59 -11.88
N ASN A 39 8.36 10.64 -12.80
CA ASN A 39 8.43 9.23 -12.42
C ASN A 39 9.70 9.00 -11.59
N THR A 40 9.60 8.22 -10.52
CA THR A 40 10.75 8.00 -9.63
C THR A 40 11.81 7.08 -10.22
N GLY A 41 11.52 6.39 -11.33
CA GLY A 41 12.44 5.52 -12.05
C GLY A 41 12.79 4.22 -11.33
N THR A 42 12.14 3.96 -10.19
CA THR A 42 12.50 2.88 -9.25
C THR A 42 11.30 2.15 -8.67
N ASN A 43 10.08 2.63 -8.99
CA ASN A 43 8.82 2.22 -8.36
C ASN A 43 8.74 2.47 -6.84
N LEU A 44 9.69 3.20 -6.26
CA LEU A 44 9.62 3.71 -4.89
C LEU A 44 8.90 5.07 -4.85
N PRO A 45 8.38 5.51 -3.68
CA PRO A 45 8.41 4.82 -2.37
C PRO A 45 7.47 3.61 -2.30
N ALA A 46 7.85 2.62 -1.48
CA ALA A 46 6.95 1.56 -1.05
C ALA A 46 6.13 2.03 0.15
N GLN A 47 4.88 1.57 0.28
CA GLN A 47 4.13 1.72 1.53
C GLN A 47 4.59 0.65 2.51
N ILE A 48 5.11 1.07 3.66
CA ILE A 48 5.63 0.21 4.71
C ILE A 48 4.98 0.63 6.03
N ASP A 49 4.15 -0.26 6.57
CA ASP A 49 3.47 -0.07 7.85
C ASP A 49 3.97 -1.14 8.83
N LEU A 50 4.77 -0.74 9.81
CA LEU A 50 5.35 -1.64 10.83
C LEU A 50 4.57 -1.53 12.14
N TYR A 51 4.06 -2.66 12.64
CA TYR A 51 3.26 -2.73 13.85
C TYR A 51 4.02 -3.42 14.98
N ALA A 52 3.99 -2.82 16.17
CA ALA A 52 4.47 -3.47 17.38
C ALA A 52 3.42 -4.47 17.88
N VAL A 53 3.83 -5.72 18.03
CA VAL A 53 3.00 -6.84 18.50
C VAL A 53 3.77 -7.70 19.49
N ASP A 54 3.06 -8.48 20.31
CA ASP A 54 3.68 -9.41 21.25
C ASP A 54 4.34 -10.60 20.53
N GLY A 55 5.37 -11.17 21.16
CA GLY A 55 6.13 -12.31 20.66
C GLY A 55 7.53 -11.96 20.16
N ASP A 56 8.22 -12.94 19.59
CA ASP A 56 9.61 -12.80 19.12
C ASP A 56 9.79 -13.13 17.62
N GLU A 57 8.73 -12.94 16.84
CA GLU A 57 8.72 -13.20 15.40
C GLU A 57 8.45 -11.90 14.62
N TYR A 58 9.09 -11.71 13.46
CA TYR A 58 8.62 -10.75 12.47
C TYR A 58 7.69 -11.45 11.48
N LYS A 59 6.49 -10.91 11.28
CA LYS A 59 5.54 -11.41 10.30
C LYS A 59 5.25 -10.33 9.28
N PHE A 60 5.26 -10.73 8.01
CA PHE A 60 5.07 -9.82 6.89
C PHE A 60 3.94 -10.28 5.98
N LEU A 61 3.22 -9.31 5.43
CA LEU A 61 2.33 -9.50 4.30
C LEU A 61 2.79 -8.55 3.17
N CYS A 62 3.33 -9.11 2.10
CA CYS A 62 3.77 -8.34 0.94
C CYS A 62 2.67 -8.31 -0.12
N VAL A 63 2.33 -7.12 -0.64
CA VAL A 63 1.24 -6.95 -1.61
C VAL A 63 1.70 -6.11 -2.80
N ALA A 64 1.76 -6.72 -3.99
CA ALA A 64 1.92 -5.99 -5.25
C ALA A 64 0.56 -5.51 -5.76
N LYS A 65 0.12 -4.33 -5.30
CA LYS A 65 -1.22 -3.80 -5.62
C LYS A 65 -1.23 -2.99 -6.92
N GLY A 66 -1.98 -3.43 -7.91
CA GLY A 66 -2.20 -2.67 -9.14
C GLY A 66 -3.16 -1.49 -8.92
N GLY A 67 -2.83 -0.31 -9.46
CA GLY A 67 -3.61 0.92 -9.31
C GLY A 67 -5.08 0.79 -9.73
N GLY A 68 -5.38 0.02 -10.77
CA GLY A 68 -6.77 -0.22 -11.19
C GLY A 68 -7.64 -0.93 -10.14
N SER A 69 -7.02 -1.76 -9.29
CA SER A 69 -7.72 -2.39 -8.16
C SER A 69 -7.69 -1.53 -6.89
N ALA A 70 -6.65 -0.72 -6.71
CA ALA A 70 -6.59 0.25 -5.61
C ALA A 70 -7.73 1.27 -5.72
N ASN A 71 -8.00 1.75 -6.93
CA ASN A 71 -9.07 2.72 -7.24
C ASN A 71 -10.49 2.18 -7.05
N LYS A 72 -10.66 0.86 -6.83
CA LYS A 72 -11.96 0.22 -6.56
C LYS A 72 -12.17 -0.06 -5.07
N THR A 73 -11.43 0.63 -4.21
CA THR A 73 -11.64 0.62 -2.76
C THR A 73 -12.51 1.83 -2.43
N TYR A 74 -13.72 1.58 -1.95
CA TYR A 74 -14.72 2.62 -1.69
C TYR A 74 -14.99 2.77 -0.20
N LEU A 75 -15.26 4.00 0.23
CA LEU A 75 -15.67 4.33 1.59
C LEU A 75 -17.09 4.91 1.56
N TYR A 76 -18.04 4.21 2.16
CA TYR A 76 -19.44 4.65 2.30
C TYR A 76 -19.71 5.05 3.75
N GLN A 77 -20.06 6.32 3.97
CA GLN A 77 -20.46 6.81 5.30
C GLN A 77 -21.97 6.66 5.47
N GLU A 78 -22.37 5.54 6.06
CA GLU A 78 -23.77 5.14 6.24
C GLU A 78 -24.24 5.36 7.68
N THR A 79 -25.55 5.26 7.91
CA THR A 79 -26.13 5.44 9.25
C THR A 79 -26.75 4.13 9.78
N LYS A 80 -27.15 4.13 11.05
CA LYS A 80 -27.89 3.00 11.67
C LYS A 80 -29.10 2.55 10.84
N ALA A 81 -29.71 3.46 10.06
CA ALA A 81 -30.87 3.15 9.23
C ALA A 81 -30.60 2.15 8.09
N LEU A 82 -29.33 1.93 7.72
CA LEU A 82 -28.91 0.92 6.73
C LEU A 82 -28.90 -0.50 7.31
N LEU A 83 -28.65 -0.64 8.62
CA LEU A 83 -28.52 -1.93 9.32
C LEU A 83 -29.89 -2.55 9.63
N THR A 84 -30.74 -2.65 8.60
CA THR A 84 -32.05 -3.30 8.64
C THR A 84 -32.18 -4.31 7.49
N PRO A 85 -32.91 -5.43 7.67
CA PRO A 85 -33.10 -6.43 6.63
C PRO A 85 -33.54 -5.83 5.28
N GLY A 86 -32.94 -6.28 4.19
CA GLY A 86 -33.25 -5.84 2.82
C GLY A 86 -32.70 -4.46 2.40
N LYS A 87 -32.14 -3.65 3.32
CA LYS A 87 -31.46 -2.39 2.95
C LYS A 87 -29.96 -2.59 2.71
N LEU A 88 -29.29 -3.37 3.56
CA LEU A 88 -27.87 -3.67 3.39
C LEU A 88 -27.59 -4.39 2.06
N GLU A 89 -28.47 -5.30 1.64
CA GLU A 89 -28.35 -6.03 0.37
C GLU A 89 -28.41 -5.14 -0.88
N LYS A 90 -29.01 -3.95 -0.76
CA LYS A 90 -29.16 -2.98 -1.84
C LYS A 90 -27.99 -2.00 -1.91
N LEU A 91 -27.09 -2.00 -0.93
CA LEU A 91 -25.91 -1.15 -0.98
C LEU A 91 -25.08 -1.54 -2.22
N PRO A 92 -24.74 -0.59 -3.11
CA PRO A 92 -23.96 -0.89 -4.30
C PRO A 92 -22.60 -1.49 -3.90
N ARG A 93 -22.19 -2.52 -4.65
CA ARG A 93 -20.89 -3.18 -4.52
C ARG A 93 -19.83 -2.50 -5.39
#